data_AF-A0A2M7FH38-F1
#
_entry.id   AF-A0A2M7FH38-F1
#
_cell.length_a   1.000
_cell.length_b   1.000
_cell.length_c   1.000
_cell.angle_alpha   90.00
_cell.angle_beta   90.00
_cell.angle_gamma   90.00
#
_symmetry.space_group_name_H-M   'P 1'
#
loop_
_entity.id
_entity.type
_entity.pdbx_description
1 polymer ?
#
loop_
_entity_poly.entity_id
_entity_poly.type
_entity_poly.pdbx_seq_one_letter_code
_entity_poly.pdbx_strand_id
1 'polypeptide(L)' 'ATWADREKGILLASAAGALGVRLGLPLMLDGKMLQRPELGIGGKAELSTLGNTTRLIWRTTIVWLFVLLLLALAGLLG' A
#
# COMPACT_ATOMS: atom_id res chain seq x y z
N ALA A 1 -12.03 0.83 18.71
CA ALA A 1 -12.05 -0.61 18.38
C ALA A 1 -10.68 -1.00 17.85
N THR A 2 -10.07 -2.04 18.42
CA THR A 2 -8.71 -2.49 18.07
C THR A 2 -8.81 -3.79 17.27
N TRP A 3 -7.96 -3.96 16.26
CA TRP A 3 -7.89 -5.20 15.50
C TRP A 3 -7.45 -6.36 16.40
N ALA A 4 -8.02 -7.55 16.21
CA ALA A 4 -7.70 -8.75 16.99
C ALA A 4 -6.20 -9.11 16.91
N ASP A 5 -5.58 -8.82 15.76
CA ASP A 5 -4.15 -8.92 15.55
C ASP A 5 -3.61 -7.52 15.25
N ARG A 6 -2.77 -7.01 16.16
CA ARG A 6 -2.28 -5.64 16.12
C ARG A 6 -1.31 -5.40 14.98
N GLU A 7 -0.47 -6.38 14.67
CA GLU A 7 0.50 -6.31 13.57
C GLU A 7 -0.22 -6.22 12.23
N LYS A 8 -1.24 -7.07 12.04
CA LYS A 8 -2.09 -7.03 10.85
C LYS A 8 -2.83 -5.69 10.73
N GLY A 9 -3.32 -5.14 11.85
CA GLY A 9 -3.95 -3.82 11.88
C GLY A 9 -3.01 -2.69 11.43
N ILE A 10 -1.76 -2.68 11.91
CA ILE A 10 -0.75 -1.67 11.56
C ILE A 10 -0.36 -1.77 10.08
N LEU A 11 -0.11 -2.99 9.58
CA LEU A 11 0.24 -3.23 8.19
C LEU A 11 -0.89 -2.75 7.25
N LEU A 12 -2.13 -3.11 7.57
CA LEU A 12 -3.31 -2.72 6.77
C LEU A 12 -3.61 -1.22 6.86
N ALA A 13 -3.43 -0.59 8.01
CA ALA A 13 -3.59 0.85 8.16
C ALA A 13 -2.57 1.63 7.31
N SER A 14 -1.32 1.16 7.30
CA SER A 14 -0.23 1.75 6.53
C SER A 14 -0.48 1.60 5.02
N ALA A 15 -0.88 0.41 4.58
CA ALA A 15 -1.25 0.15 3.20
C ALA A 15 -2.47 0.98 2.77
N ALA A 16 -3.51 1.06 3.61
CA ALA A 16 -4.68 1.89 3.38
C ALA A 16 -4.31 3.37 3.20
N GLY A 17 -3.41 3.89 4.04
CA GLY A 17 -2.90 5.26 3.94
C GLY A 17 -2.11 5.51 2.65
N ALA A 18 -1.18 4.62 2.30
CA ALA A 18 -0.36 4.74 1.09
C ALA A 18 -1.17 4.64 -0.20
N LEU A 19 -2.21 3.82 -0.20
CA LEU A 19 -3.12 3.61 -1.34
C LEU A 19 -4.29 4.61 -1.37
N GLY A 20 -4.50 5.38 -0.30
CA GLY A 20 -5.61 6.33 -0.18
C GLY A 20 -6.99 5.66 -0.17
N VAL A 21 -7.10 4.46 0.41
CA VAL A 21 -8.35 3.68 0.47
C VAL A 21 -8.80 3.42 1.89
N ARG A 22 -10.10 3.23 2.07
CA ARG A 22 -10.71 2.68 3.29
C ARG A 22 -10.79 1.16 3.19
N LEU A 23 -10.19 0.50 4.17
CA LEU A 23 -10.25 -0.94 4.41
C LEU A 23 -11.05 -1.21 5.70
N GLY A 24 -11.35 -2.47 6.00
CA GLY A 24 -11.99 -2.83 7.28
C GLY A 24 -13.51 -2.95 7.22
N LEU A 25 -13.99 -3.78 6.29
CA LEU A 25 -15.35 -4.32 6.34
C LEU A 25 -15.34 -5.68 7.06
N PRO A 26 -16.45 -6.10 7.68
CA PRO A 26 -16.57 -7.44 8.24
C PRO A 26 -16.29 -8.46 7.14
N LEU A 27 -15.23 -9.26 7.32
CA LEU A 27 -14.85 -10.31 6.40
C LEU A 27 -15.22 -11.66 7.02
N MET A 28 -15.95 -12.48 6.28
CA MET A 28 -16.09 -13.90 6.59
C MET A 28 -14.74 -14.56 6.27
N LEU A 29 -14.03 -15.03 7.29
CA LEU A 29 -12.82 -15.82 7.13
C LEU A 29 -13.04 -17.14 7.87
N ASP A 30 -12.97 -18.25 7.15
CA ASP A 30 -13.06 -19.60 7.71
C ASP A 30 -14.32 -19.84 8.57
N GLY A 31 -15.48 -19.38 8.07
CA GLY A 31 -16.77 -19.49 8.76
C GLY A 31 -16.94 -18.56 9.97
N LYS A 32 -15.92 -17.77 10.35
CA LYS A 32 -15.99 -16.80 11.45
C LYS A 32 -16.10 -15.38 10.89
N MET A 33 -17.07 -14.63 11.39
CA MET A 33 -17.20 -13.20 11.08
C MET A 33 -16.15 -12.42 11.88
N LEU A 34 -15.06 -12.02 11.22
CA LEU A 34 -14.09 -11.13 11.86
C LEU A 34 -14.60 -9.68 11.74
N GLN A 35 -14.99 -9.11 12.87
CA GLN A 35 -15.14 -7.65 12.97
C GLN A 35 -13.77 -6.99 12.85
N ARG A 36 -13.57 -6.35 11.70
CA ARG A 36 -12.39 -5.54 11.42
C ARG A 36 -12.84 -4.09 11.41
N PRO A 37 -12.38 -3.26 12.37
CA PRO A 37 -12.73 -1.86 12.35
C PRO A 37 -12.16 -1.18 11.10
N GLU A 38 -12.88 -0.17 10.63
CA GLU A 38 -12.49 0.62 9.46
C GLU A 38 -11.08 1.20 9.63
N LEU A 39 -10.28 1.11 8.57
CA LEU A 39 -8.91 1.61 8.51
C LEU A 39 -8.76 2.54 7.31
N GLY A 40 -8.18 3.72 7.54
CA GLY A 40 -7.99 4.73 6.50
C GLY A 40 -9.15 5.71 6.40
N ILE A 41 -8.94 6.80 5.65
CA ILE A 41 -9.89 7.90 5.49
C ILE A 41 -10.32 8.10 4.03
N GLY A 42 -9.74 7.34 3.10
CA GLY A 42 -9.94 7.47 1.65
C GLY A 42 -11.20 6.80 1.08
N GLY A 43 -11.24 6.61 -0.24
CA GLY A 43 -12.39 6.01 -0.94
C GLY A 43 -12.55 4.51 -0.65
N LYS A 44 -13.71 3.92 -0.96
CA LYS A 44 -13.88 2.45 -0.88
C LYS A 44 -12.79 1.79 -1.75
N ALA A 45 -12.13 0.77 -1.22
CA ALA A 45 -11.18 -0.02 -2.00
C ALA A 45 -11.90 -0.68 -3.19
N GLU A 46 -11.63 -0.22 -4.39
CA GLU A 46 -12.24 -0.68 -5.63
C GLU A 46 -11.16 -1.25 -6.56
N LEU A 47 -11.51 -2.15 -7.48
CA LEU A 47 -10.53 -2.74 -8.41
C LEU A 47 -9.79 -1.68 -9.24
N SER A 48 -10.39 -0.50 -9.45
CA SER A 48 -9.78 0.66 -10.09
C SER A 48 -8.54 1.20 -9.34
N THR A 49 -8.46 1.00 -8.01
CA THR A 49 -7.28 1.36 -7.20
C THR A 49 -6.04 0.54 -7.59
N LEU A 50 -6.22 -0.72 -8.00
CA LEU A 50 -5.10 -1.59 -8.40
C LEU A 50 -4.38 -1.02 -9.63
N GLY A 51 -5.13 -0.55 -10.63
CA GLY A 51 -4.57 0.05 -11.85
C GLY A 51 -3.81 1.35 -11.58
N ASN A 52 -4.27 2.18 -10.63
CA ASN A 52 -3.58 3.41 -10.26
C ASN A 52 -2.29 3.15 -9.45
N THR A 53 -2.27 2.07 -8.67
CA THR A 53 -1.08 1.61 -7.92
C THR A 53 0.04 1.19 -8.86
N THR A 54 -0.28 0.56 -9.99
CA THR A 54 0.72 0.18 -11.01
C THR A 54 1.48 1.39 -11.56
N ARG A 55 0.81 2.53 -11.76
CA ARG A 55 1.48 3.78 -12.17
C ARG A 55 2.42 4.32 -11.10
N LEU A 56 2.08 4.15 -9.82
CA LEU A 56 2.94 4.57 -8.72
C LEU A 56 4.23 3.75 -8.67
N ILE A 57 4.12 2.43 -8.87
CA ILE A 57 5.27 1.52 -8.94
C ILE A 57 6.17 1.90 -10.11
N TRP A 58 5.60 2.13 -11.30
CA TRP A 58 6.37 2.54 -12.47
C TRP A 58 7.14 3.84 -12.24
N ARG A 59 6.53 4.84 -11.58
CA ARG A 59 7.22 6.10 -11.22
C ARG A 59 8.37 5.86 -10.24
N THR A 60 8.16 5.07 -9.18
CA THR A 60 9.22 4.71 -8.22
C THR A 60 10.37 3.96 -8.91
N THR A 61 10.07 3.02 -9.80
CA THR A 61 11.10 2.28 -10.56
C THR A 61 11.91 3.20 -11.45
N ILE A 62 11.28 4.16 -12.13
CA ILE A 62 11.99 5.16 -12.94
C ILE A 62 12.92 6.02 -12.08
N VAL A 63 12.46 6.46 -10.91
CA VAL A 63 13.28 7.26 -9.99
C VAL A 63 14.52 6.47 -9.57
N TRP A 64 14.36 5.20 -9.20
CA TRP A 64 15.49 4.33 -8.86
C TRP A 64 16.44 4.10 -10.04
N LEU A 65 15.92 3.86 -11.24
CA LEU A 65 16.73 3.77 -12.46
C LEU A 65 17.53 5.05 -12.71
N PHE A 66 16.92 6.22 -12.50
CA PHE A 66 17.59 7.51 -12.66
C PHE A 66 18.69 7.70 -11.62
N VAL A 67 18.44 7.34 -10.35
CA VAL A 67 19.46 7.37 -9.29
C VAL A 67 20.62 6.44 -9.63
N LEU A 68 20.36 5.20 -10.05
CA LEU A 68 21.40 4.26 -10.46
C LEU A 68 22.19 4.76 -11.67
N LEU A 69 21.52 5.39 -12.64
CA LEU A 69 22.17 6.03 -13.79
C LEU A 69 23.11 7.15 -13.34
N LEU A 70 22.67 8.02 -12.42
CA LEU A 70 23.50 9.07 -11.86
C LEU A 70 24.69 8.51 -11.07
N LEU A 71 24.51 7.46 -10.28
CA LEU A 71 25.61 6.80 -9.58
C LEU A 71 26.62 6.18 -10.56
N ALA A 72 26.13 5.55 -11.64
CA ALA A 72 26.99 4.99 -12.68
C ALA A 72 27.80 6.06 -13.41
N LEU A 73 27.18 7.21 -13.73
CA LEU A 73 27.86 8.37 -14.31
C LEU A 73 28.90 8.94 -13.34
N ALA A 74 28.56 9.09 -12.06
CA ALA A 74 29.50 9.55 -11.05
C ALA A 74 30.70 8.61 -10.90
N GLY A 75 30.48 7.29 -10.97
CA GLY A 75 31.54 6.29 -10.93
C GLY A 75 32.37 6.18 -12.22
N LEU A 76 31.87 6.66 -13.36
CA LEU A 76 32.61 6.69 -14.62
C LEU A 76 33.42 7.99 -14.79
N LEU A 77 32.95 9.09 -14.19
CA LEU A 77 33.56 10.41 -14.25
C LEU A 77 34.54 10.68 -13.09
N GLY A 78 34.50 9.88 -12.03
CA GLY A 78 35.45 9.89 -10.91
C GLY A 78 36.54 8.85 -11.10
#